data_AF-A0AAE9IQJ7-F1
#
_entry.id   AF-A0AAE9IQJ7-F1
#
_cell.length_a   1.000
_cell.length_b   1.000
_cell.length_c   1.000
_cell.angle_alpha   90.00
_cell.angle_beta   90.00
_cell.angle_gamma   90.00
#
_symmetry.space_group_name_H-M   'P 1'
#
loop_
_entity.id
_entity.type
_entity.pdbx_description
1 polymer ?
#
loop_
_entity_poly.entity_id
_entity_poly.type
_entity_poly.pdbx_seq_one_letter_code
_entity_poly.pdbx_strand_id
1 'polypeptide(L)'
;MIFTRSVAIFIRACGYFLVLFREEGVPSELLDVLWIAKFAAQAAALCCILERSYATFFANNYENFKRCNFIVVCILACTACSGLSYIDASSDLGRKIHSFGYGIFFVVTTTMLIKINRRLVKKSSAGKCRLSERYQLAENIKALRLLVPFVLSITGNAIMLSIGIIFFNVDTVFSLPECRLVPSYLPVFYLVLITTTILNLAAPLYVLYHNRKTLQNRKIGVSEIRNVLGVNIVGNGVAEDKEQYFQQYRNQWA
;
A
#
# COMPACT_ATOMS: atom_id res chain seq x y z
N MET A 1 -0.73 -8.01 8.76
CA MET A 1 -1.50 -7.46 7.61
C MET A 1 -0.65 -6.65 6.63
N ILE A 2 0.34 -5.84 7.05
CA ILE A 2 1.21 -5.09 6.12
C ILE A 2 2.15 -6.03 5.36
N PHE A 3 2.71 -7.05 6.05
CA PHE A 3 3.64 -8.01 5.44
C PHE A 3 3.01 -8.79 4.27
N THR A 4 1.78 -9.31 4.44
CA THR A 4 1.06 -10.03 3.38
C THR A 4 0.76 -9.16 2.15
N ARG A 5 0.66 -7.83 2.32
CA ARG A 5 0.44 -6.86 1.23
C ARG A 5 1.73 -6.57 0.45
N SER A 6 2.89 -6.76 1.06
CA SER A 6 4.21 -6.58 0.45
C SER A 6 4.68 -7.82 -0.31
N VAL A 7 4.19 -9.02 0.04
CA VAL A 7 4.63 -10.29 -0.56
C VAL A 7 4.43 -10.30 -2.07
N ALA A 8 3.25 -9.92 -2.58
CA ALA A 8 2.98 -9.93 -4.01
C ALA A 8 3.91 -8.98 -4.80
N ILE A 9 4.16 -7.79 -4.27
CA ILE A 9 5.07 -6.82 -4.90
C ILE A 9 6.53 -7.30 -4.80
N PHE A 10 6.91 -7.93 -3.71
CA PHE A 10 8.22 -8.52 -3.53
C PHE A 10 8.46 -9.69 -4.49
N ILE A 11 7.49 -10.59 -4.66
CA ILE A 11 7.53 -11.68 -5.65
C ILE A 11 7.71 -11.10 -7.06
N ARG A 12 7.02 -9.99 -7.39
CA ARG A 12 7.23 -9.30 -8.67
C ARG A 12 8.64 -8.76 -8.82
N ALA A 13 9.18 -8.09 -7.80
CA ALA A 13 10.56 -7.58 -7.84
C ALA A 13 11.57 -8.72 -8.05
N CYS A 14 11.45 -9.81 -7.29
CA CYS A 14 12.29 -11.00 -7.44
C CYS A 14 12.13 -11.65 -8.82
N GLY A 15 10.91 -11.75 -9.35
CA GLY A 15 10.68 -12.34 -10.66
C GLY A 15 11.26 -11.49 -11.80
N TYR A 16 11.09 -10.17 -11.78
CA TYR A 16 11.75 -9.29 -12.77
C TYR A 16 13.26 -9.29 -12.64
N PHE A 17 13.79 -9.39 -11.42
CA PHE A 17 15.22 -9.58 -11.19
C PHE A 17 15.71 -10.91 -11.80
N LEU A 18 14.99 -12.01 -11.61
CA LEU A 18 15.34 -13.30 -12.23
C LEU A 18 15.30 -13.25 -13.77
N VAL A 19 14.38 -12.48 -14.35
CA VAL A 19 14.34 -12.25 -15.81
C VAL A 19 15.57 -11.47 -16.29
N LEU A 20 16.11 -10.54 -15.50
CA LEU A 20 17.30 -9.75 -15.85
C LEU A 20 18.60 -10.57 -15.91
N PHE A 21 18.72 -11.63 -15.09
CA PHE A 21 19.96 -12.40 -14.95
C PHE A 21 19.95 -13.75 -15.68
N ARG A 22 18.91 -14.05 -16.47
CA ARG A 22 18.78 -15.33 -17.15
C ARG A 22 18.97 -15.18 -18.67
N GLU A 23 20.00 -15.86 -19.19
CA GLU A 23 20.37 -15.82 -20.61
C GLU A 23 19.55 -16.79 -21.49
N GLU A 24 19.00 -17.87 -20.92
CA GLU A 24 18.34 -18.97 -21.67
C GLU A 24 16.82 -18.81 -21.88
N GLY A 25 16.31 -17.58 -21.78
CA GLY A 25 14.87 -17.30 -21.91
C GLY A 25 14.08 -17.48 -20.61
N VAL A 26 12.84 -16.97 -20.60
CA VAL A 26 11.97 -16.95 -19.42
C VAL A 26 11.09 -18.21 -19.42
N PRO A 27 11.16 -19.08 -18.38
CA PRO A 27 10.27 -20.23 -18.30
C PRO A 27 8.82 -19.76 -18.12
N SER A 28 7.88 -20.48 -18.73
CA SER A 28 6.44 -20.18 -18.63
C SER A 28 5.97 -20.07 -17.18
N GLU A 29 6.48 -20.93 -16.30
CA GLU A 29 6.15 -20.91 -14.86
C GLU A 29 6.51 -19.58 -14.17
N LEU A 30 7.63 -18.95 -14.53
CA LEU A 30 8.04 -17.67 -13.94
C LEU A 30 7.12 -16.54 -14.41
N LEU A 31 6.70 -16.61 -15.68
CA LEU A 31 5.74 -15.66 -16.25
C LEU A 31 4.39 -15.78 -15.52
N ASP A 32 3.91 -17.00 -15.31
CA ASP A 32 2.66 -17.29 -14.58
C ASP A 32 2.72 -16.78 -13.13
N VAL A 33 3.84 -16.98 -12.43
CA VAL A 33 4.04 -16.45 -11.07
C VAL A 33 4.03 -14.92 -11.05
N LEU A 34 4.70 -14.27 -12.00
CA LEU A 34 4.68 -12.80 -12.14
C LEU A 34 3.27 -12.26 -12.39
N TRP A 35 2.49 -12.98 -13.20
CA TRP A 35 1.09 -12.65 -13.48
C TRP A 35 0.20 -12.81 -12.26
N ILE A 36 0.28 -13.94 -11.56
CA ILE A 36 -0.47 -14.18 -10.32
C ILE A 36 -0.12 -13.11 -9.27
N ALA A 37 1.16 -12.74 -9.16
CA ALA A 37 1.60 -11.70 -8.25
C ALA A 37 1.07 -10.31 -8.63
N LYS A 38 0.98 -10.00 -9.93
CA LYS A 38 0.36 -8.75 -10.43
C LYS A 38 -1.14 -8.71 -10.11
N PHE A 39 -1.85 -9.82 -10.35
CA PHE A 39 -3.26 -9.98 -10.03
C PHE A 39 -3.53 -9.80 -8.53
N ALA A 40 -2.77 -10.52 -7.69
CA ALA A 40 -2.91 -10.45 -6.24
C ALA A 40 -2.65 -9.03 -5.70
N ALA A 41 -1.66 -8.32 -6.26
CA ALA A 41 -1.37 -6.93 -5.88
C ALA A 41 -2.53 -5.97 -6.23
N GLN A 42 -3.16 -6.13 -7.39
CA GLN A 42 -4.31 -5.31 -7.81
C GLN A 42 -5.55 -5.60 -6.96
N ALA A 43 -5.88 -6.86 -6.73
CA ALA A 43 -7.00 -7.26 -5.88
C ALA A 43 -6.81 -6.75 -4.43
N ALA A 44 -5.58 -6.85 -3.91
CA ALA A 44 -5.25 -6.33 -2.58
C ALA A 44 -5.39 -4.79 -2.50
N ALA A 45 -4.97 -4.06 -3.54
CA ALA A 45 -5.11 -2.61 -3.61
C ALA A 45 -6.59 -2.18 -3.66
N LEU A 46 -7.41 -2.83 -4.48
CA LEU A 46 -8.87 -2.61 -4.52
C LEU A 46 -9.51 -2.87 -3.16
N CYS A 47 -9.21 -4.00 -2.53
CA CYS A 47 -9.75 -4.35 -1.23
C CYS A 47 -9.40 -3.29 -0.18
N CYS A 48 -8.16 -2.79 -0.18
CA CYS A 48 -7.75 -1.72 0.71
C CYS A 48 -8.53 -0.42 0.43
N ILE A 49 -8.70 -0.03 -0.83
CA ILE A 49 -9.43 1.18 -1.18
C ILE A 49 -10.91 1.09 -0.79
N LEU A 50 -11.56 -0.06 -1.00
CA LEU A 50 -12.95 -0.29 -0.60
C LEU A 50 -13.10 -0.26 0.92
N GLU A 51 -12.23 -0.98 1.65
CA GLU A 51 -12.22 -1.00 3.11
C GLU A 51 -12.09 0.42 3.66
N ARG A 52 -11.14 1.21 3.12
CA ARG A 52 -10.90 2.57 3.58
C ARG A 52 -12.01 3.53 3.19
N SER A 53 -12.62 3.36 2.02
CA SER A 53 -13.79 4.14 1.61
C SER A 53 -14.96 3.90 2.57
N TYR A 54 -15.25 2.64 2.89
CA TYR A 54 -16.30 2.29 3.84
C TYR A 54 -16.03 2.88 5.22
N ALA A 55 -14.81 2.76 5.73
CA ALA A 55 -14.43 3.36 7.01
C ALA A 55 -14.48 4.91 7.01
N THR A 56 -14.35 5.57 5.86
CA THR A 56 -14.52 7.02 5.74
C THR A 56 -15.98 7.46 5.77
N PHE A 57 -16.87 6.75 5.07
CA PHE A 57 -18.30 7.12 5.01
C PHE A 57 -19.10 6.64 6.22
N PHE A 58 -18.74 5.47 6.77
CA PHE A 58 -19.46 4.81 7.86
C PHE A 58 -18.61 4.65 9.11
N ALA A 59 -17.83 5.68 9.48
CA ALA A 59 -16.97 5.66 10.67
C ALA A 59 -17.73 5.15 11.93
N ASN A 60 -18.91 5.70 12.20
CA ASN A 60 -19.72 5.28 13.36
C ASN A 60 -20.11 3.80 13.39
N ASN A 61 -20.39 3.21 12.24
CA ASN A 61 -20.83 1.81 12.16
C ASN A 61 -19.65 0.85 11.98
N TYR A 62 -18.49 1.35 11.53
CA TYR A 62 -17.30 0.55 11.26
C TYR A 62 -16.71 -0.11 12.53
N GLU A 63 -16.93 0.48 13.70
CA GLU A 63 -16.53 -0.11 14.98
C GLU A 63 -17.43 -1.26 15.41
N ASN A 64 -18.73 -1.11 15.17
CA ASN A 64 -19.75 -2.05 15.65
C ASN A 64 -20.01 -3.20 14.67
N PHE A 65 -19.68 -3.03 13.39
CA PHE A 65 -19.87 -4.08 12.39
C PHE A 65 -18.86 -5.22 12.59
N LYS A 66 -19.28 -6.47 12.34
CA LYS A 66 -18.41 -7.65 12.29
C LYS A 66 -17.37 -7.47 11.17
N ARG A 67 -16.27 -6.77 11.47
CA ARG A 67 -15.21 -6.37 10.55
C ARG A 67 -14.70 -7.53 9.69
N CYS A 68 -14.60 -8.72 10.27
CA CYS A 68 -14.15 -9.91 9.55
C CYS A 68 -15.05 -10.29 8.37
N ASN A 69 -16.39 -10.27 8.53
CA ASN A 69 -17.30 -10.65 7.45
C ASN A 69 -17.24 -9.64 6.29
N PHE A 70 -17.19 -8.35 6.61
CA PHE A 70 -17.05 -7.30 5.61
C PHE A 70 -15.72 -7.42 4.84
N ILE A 71 -14.61 -7.65 5.55
CA ILE A 71 -13.30 -7.84 4.92
C ILE A 71 -13.31 -9.07 4.00
N VAL A 72 -13.90 -10.19 4.41
CA VAL A 72 -14.00 -11.39 3.58
C VAL A 72 -14.82 -11.13 2.32
N VAL A 73 -15.97 -10.45 2.43
CA VAL A 73 -16.78 -10.06 1.27
C VAL A 73 -16.02 -9.12 0.34
N CYS A 74 -15.30 -8.13 0.87
CA CYS A 74 -14.45 -7.25 0.07
C CYS A 74 -13.34 -8.01 -0.65
N ILE A 75 -12.69 -8.98 0.00
CA ILE A 75 -11.66 -9.81 -0.63
C ILE A 75 -12.28 -10.58 -1.80
N LEU A 76 -13.37 -11.31 -1.57
CA LEU A 76 -14.04 -12.12 -2.58
C LEU A 76 -14.52 -11.27 -3.77
N ALA A 77 -15.17 -10.13 -3.50
CA ALA A 77 -15.64 -9.22 -4.54
C ALA A 77 -14.49 -8.63 -5.36
N CYS A 78 -13.41 -8.17 -4.70
CA CYS A 78 -12.24 -7.63 -5.40
C CYS A 78 -11.51 -8.68 -6.24
N THR A 79 -11.37 -9.90 -5.72
CA THR A 79 -10.79 -11.01 -6.50
C THR A 79 -11.66 -11.39 -7.68
N ALA A 80 -12.99 -11.42 -7.50
CA ALA A 80 -13.93 -11.71 -8.59
C ALA A 80 -13.93 -10.60 -9.65
N CYS A 81 -13.96 -9.33 -9.27
CA CYS A 81 -13.89 -8.21 -10.21
C CYS A 81 -12.56 -8.19 -10.98
N SER A 82 -11.43 -8.36 -10.29
CA SER A 82 -10.12 -8.45 -10.95
C SER A 82 -10.04 -9.68 -11.87
N GLY A 83 -10.69 -10.79 -11.50
CA GLY A 83 -10.69 -12.04 -12.25
C GLY A 83 -11.56 -11.98 -13.50
N LEU A 84 -12.76 -11.40 -13.39
CA LEU A 84 -13.66 -11.19 -14.51
C LEU A 84 -13.04 -10.25 -15.54
N SER A 85 -12.45 -9.14 -15.08
CA SER A 85 -11.74 -8.24 -15.98
C SER A 85 -10.50 -8.87 -16.63
N TYR A 86 -9.93 -9.89 -16.02
CA TYR A 86 -8.83 -10.66 -16.62
C TYR A 86 -9.33 -11.56 -17.75
N ILE A 87 -10.44 -12.27 -17.54
CA ILE A 87 -11.05 -13.15 -18.54
C ILE A 87 -11.54 -12.34 -19.76
N ASP A 88 -12.10 -11.16 -19.51
CA ASP A 88 -12.65 -10.28 -20.55
C ASP A 88 -11.55 -9.65 -21.44
N ALA A 89 -10.34 -9.50 -20.92
CA ALA A 89 -9.21 -8.99 -21.67
C ALA A 89 -8.56 -10.09 -22.54
N SER A 90 -9.12 -10.30 -23.72
CA SER A 90 -8.71 -11.35 -24.68
C SER A 90 -7.32 -11.17 -25.29
N SER A 91 -6.77 -9.95 -25.28
CA SER A 91 -5.43 -9.64 -25.81
C SER A 91 -4.47 -9.14 -24.74
N ASP A 92 -3.18 -9.39 -24.95
CA ASP A 92 -2.14 -8.97 -24.00
C ASP A 92 -2.02 -7.44 -23.87
N LEU A 93 -2.23 -6.74 -24.99
CA LEU A 93 -2.37 -5.28 -25.01
C LEU A 93 -3.59 -4.83 -24.19
N GLY A 94 -4.74 -5.49 -24.37
CA GLY A 94 -5.97 -5.21 -23.60
C GLY A 94 -5.75 -5.36 -22.10
N ARG A 95 -5.07 -6.42 -21.64
CA ARG A 95 -4.73 -6.65 -20.23
C ARG A 95 -3.87 -5.52 -19.64
N LYS A 96 -2.97 -4.95 -20.45
CA LYS A 96 -2.05 -3.89 -20.00
C LYS A 96 -2.73 -2.51 -19.98
N ILE A 97 -3.55 -2.19 -20.98
CA ILE A 97 -4.41 -1.01 -20.98
C ILE A 97 -5.36 -1.04 -19.77
N HIS A 98 -5.95 -2.20 -19.51
CA HIS A 98 -6.82 -2.40 -18.36
C HIS A 98 -6.06 -2.20 -17.03
N SER A 99 -4.86 -2.78 -16.91
CA SER A 99 -3.97 -2.56 -15.76
C SER A 99 -3.61 -1.08 -15.54
N PHE A 100 -3.44 -0.32 -16.63
CA PHE A 100 -3.19 1.12 -16.57
C PHE A 100 -4.44 1.88 -16.07
N GLY A 101 -5.64 1.52 -16.56
CA GLY A 101 -6.91 2.08 -16.09
C GLY A 101 -7.12 1.86 -14.58
N TYR A 102 -6.88 0.65 -14.08
CA TYR A 102 -6.91 0.36 -12.63
C TYR A 102 -5.90 1.20 -11.85
N GLY A 103 -4.72 1.43 -12.42
CA GLY A 103 -3.72 2.30 -11.82
C GLY A 103 -4.26 3.73 -11.62
N ILE A 104 -4.78 4.35 -12.68
CA ILE A 104 -5.36 5.70 -12.60
C ILE A 104 -6.46 5.73 -11.53
N PHE A 105 -7.35 4.74 -11.54
CA PHE A 105 -8.41 4.63 -10.55
C PHE A 105 -7.86 4.58 -9.11
N PHE A 106 -6.80 3.82 -8.85
CA PHE A 106 -6.19 3.76 -7.51
C PHE A 106 -5.61 5.09 -7.06
N VAL A 107 -4.90 5.80 -7.94
CA VAL A 107 -4.27 7.10 -7.61
C VAL A 107 -5.34 8.14 -7.32
N VAL A 108 -6.36 8.24 -8.18
CA VAL A 108 -7.45 9.20 -8.03
C VAL A 108 -8.23 8.92 -6.75
N THR A 109 -8.67 7.68 -6.54
CA THR A 109 -9.49 7.32 -5.38
C THR A 109 -8.72 7.47 -4.07
N THR A 110 -7.45 7.04 -4.02
CA THR A 110 -6.61 7.20 -2.82
C THR A 110 -6.39 8.69 -2.50
N THR A 111 -6.14 9.53 -3.51
CA THR A 111 -5.94 10.97 -3.32
C THR A 111 -7.22 11.66 -2.85
N MET A 112 -8.37 11.30 -3.44
CA MET A 112 -9.68 11.80 -3.02
C MET A 112 -10.00 11.40 -1.59
N LEU A 113 -9.79 10.13 -1.22
CA LEU A 113 -9.98 9.66 0.15
C LEU A 113 -9.11 10.44 1.14
N ILE A 114 -7.83 10.68 0.84
CA ILE A 114 -6.97 11.48 1.73
C ILE A 114 -7.52 12.91 1.89
N LYS A 115 -7.98 13.55 0.80
CA LYS A 115 -8.56 14.90 0.85
C LYS A 115 -9.86 14.92 1.66
N ILE A 116 -10.76 13.97 1.43
CA ILE A 116 -12.05 13.84 2.13
C ILE A 116 -11.80 13.60 3.62
N ASN A 117 -10.98 12.62 4.00
CA ASN A 117 -10.69 12.33 5.40
C ASN A 117 -10.06 13.55 6.10
N ARG A 118 -9.12 14.27 5.47
CA ARG A 118 -8.55 15.51 6.05
C ARG A 118 -9.61 16.59 6.28
N ARG A 119 -10.54 16.77 5.32
CA ARG A 119 -11.64 17.73 5.45
C ARG A 119 -12.58 17.33 6.60
N LEU A 120 -12.92 16.04 6.71
CA LEU A 120 -13.74 15.50 7.78
C LEU A 120 -13.08 15.68 9.15
N VAL A 121 -11.77 15.39 9.27
CA VAL A 121 -11.01 15.66 10.51
C VAL A 121 -11.09 17.14 10.88
N LYS A 122 -10.80 18.06 9.94
CA LYS A 122 -10.85 19.51 10.22
C LYS A 122 -12.24 19.97 10.66
N LYS A 123 -13.31 19.45 10.04
CA LYS A 123 -14.70 19.74 10.42
C LYS A 123 -15.06 19.17 11.80
N SER A 124 -14.59 17.95 12.07
CA SER A 124 -14.87 17.24 13.32
C SER A 124 -14.17 17.88 14.52
N SER A 125 -12.98 18.47 14.36
CA SER A 125 -12.20 19.13 15.42
C SER A 125 -12.87 20.36 16.03
N ALA A 126 -13.85 20.98 15.35
CA ALA A 126 -14.58 22.15 15.83
C ALA A 126 -15.65 21.83 16.91
N GLY A 127 -15.40 20.83 17.76
CA GLY A 127 -16.26 20.49 18.91
C GLY A 127 -17.53 19.67 18.63
N LYS A 128 -17.84 19.34 17.37
CA LYS A 128 -19.15 18.74 16.98
C LYS A 128 -19.20 17.21 16.81
N CYS A 129 -18.10 16.47 17.02
CA CYS A 129 -18.01 15.02 16.75
C CYS A 129 -17.51 14.22 17.96
N ARG A 130 -17.94 12.96 18.04
CA ARG A 130 -17.49 11.98 19.05
C ARG A 130 -15.97 11.71 18.91
N LEU A 131 -15.31 11.43 20.04
CA LEU A 131 -13.86 11.18 20.09
C LEU A 131 -13.46 9.94 19.25
N SER A 132 -14.31 8.91 19.23
CA SER A 132 -14.12 7.69 18.44
C SER A 132 -14.07 7.97 16.93
N GLU A 133 -15.00 8.78 16.40
CA GLU A 133 -15.01 9.18 14.99
C GLU A 133 -13.71 9.90 14.58
N ARG A 134 -13.23 10.82 15.42
CA ARG A 134 -11.99 11.56 15.18
C ARG A 134 -10.79 10.62 15.14
N TYR A 135 -10.74 9.65 16.07
CA TYR A 135 -9.67 8.66 16.12
C TYR A 135 -9.66 7.80 14.86
N GLN A 136 -10.82 7.28 14.44
CA GLN A 136 -10.93 6.45 13.25
C GLN A 136 -10.56 7.21 11.97
N LEU A 137 -10.99 8.46 11.81
CA LEU A 137 -10.61 9.30 10.67
C LEU A 137 -9.09 9.57 10.64
N ALA A 138 -8.47 9.81 11.80
CA ALA A 138 -7.03 10.00 11.90
C ALA A 138 -6.26 8.71 11.59
N GLU A 139 -6.73 7.56 12.07
CA GLU A 139 -6.19 6.24 11.75
C GLU A 139 -6.29 5.95 10.25
N ASN A 140 -7.44 6.26 9.63
CA ASN A 140 -7.63 6.10 8.19
C ASN A 140 -6.67 6.97 7.36
N ILE A 141 -6.41 8.22 7.76
CA ILE A 141 -5.41 9.06 7.09
C ILE A 141 -4.01 8.42 7.20
N LYS A 142 -3.66 7.87 8.37
CA LYS A 142 -2.38 7.19 8.57
C LYS A 142 -2.28 5.93 7.71
N ALA A 143 -3.35 5.12 7.66
CA ALA A 143 -3.42 3.93 6.82
C ALA A 143 -3.33 4.25 5.33
N LEU A 144 -4.04 5.29 4.86
CA LEU A 144 -3.98 5.74 3.47
C LEU A 144 -2.57 6.26 3.10
N ARG A 145 -1.89 6.98 4.00
CA ARG A 145 -0.49 7.40 3.76
C ARG A 145 0.45 6.20 3.61
N LEU A 146 0.23 5.13 4.36
CA LEU A 146 0.99 3.89 4.20
C LEU A 146 0.65 3.16 2.89
N LEU A 147 -0.56 3.33 2.36
CA LEU A 147 -1.01 2.74 1.10
C LEU A 147 -0.47 3.47 -0.14
N VAL A 148 -0.23 4.79 -0.06
CA VAL A 148 0.33 5.60 -1.16
C VAL A 148 1.53 4.97 -1.88
N PRO A 149 2.61 4.54 -1.21
CA PRO A 149 3.77 3.93 -1.89
C PRO A 149 3.41 2.64 -2.65
N PHE A 150 2.45 1.86 -2.17
CA PHE A 150 1.97 0.66 -2.86
C PHE A 150 1.21 1.03 -4.13
N VAL A 151 0.31 2.02 -4.03
CA VAL A 151 -0.44 2.53 -5.18
C VAL A 151 0.52 3.07 -6.24
N LEU A 152 1.48 3.91 -5.85
CA LEU A 152 2.49 4.46 -6.75
C LEU A 152 3.36 3.38 -7.40
N SER A 153 3.73 2.34 -6.66
CA SER A 153 4.48 1.20 -7.19
C SER A 153 3.66 0.44 -8.23
N ILE A 154 2.41 0.08 -7.93
CA ILE A 154 1.52 -0.64 -8.86
C ILE A 154 1.27 0.19 -10.11
N THR A 155 0.97 1.48 -9.96
CA THR A 155 0.67 2.37 -11.08
C THR A 155 1.89 2.69 -11.92
N GLY A 156 3.02 3.03 -11.28
CA GLY A 156 4.27 3.30 -11.97
C GLY A 156 4.71 2.10 -12.82
N ASN A 157 4.58 0.89 -12.29
CA ASN A 157 4.85 -0.32 -13.05
C ASN A 157 3.89 -0.51 -14.24
N ALA A 158 2.60 -0.25 -14.06
CA ALA A 158 1.64 -0.33 -15.17
C ALA A 158 1.97 0.70 -16.27
N ILE A 159 2.34 1.92 -15.89
CA ILE A 159 2.71 2.99 -16.82
C ILE A 159 3.98 2.62 -17.59
N MET A 160 5.05 2.19 -16.91
CA MET A 160 6.32 1.84 -17.56
C MET A 160 6.16 0.69 -18.55
N LEU A 161 5.38 -0.34 -18.19
CA LEU A 161 5.11 -1.46 -19.09
C LEU A 161 4.25 -1.05 -20.29
N SER A 162 3.23 -0.20 -20.09
CA SER A 162 2.42 0.32 -21.20
C SER A 162 3.25 1.20 -22.15
N ILE A 163 4.15 2.04 -21.62
CA ILE A 163 5.06 2.85 -22.42
C ILE A 163 6.02 1.96 -23.23
N GLY A 164 6.59 0.93 -22.60
CA GLY A 164 7.50 -0.01 -23.25
C GLY A 164 6.89 -0.62 -24.51
N ILE A 165 5.62 -1.01 -24.44
CA ILE A 165 4.95 -1.69 -25.57
C ILE A 165 4.48 -0.68 -26.61
N ILE A 166 3.81 0.39 -26.20
CA ILE A 166 3.20 1.33 -27.15
C ILE A 166 4.26 2.08 -27.96
N PHE A 167 5.37 2.47 -27.32
CA PHE A 167 6.38 3.30 -27.97
C PHE A 167 7.59 2.52 -28.49
N PHE A 168 7.95 1.42 -27.84
CA PHE A 168 9.17 0.68 -28.16
C PHE A 168 8.93 -0.77 -28.57
N ASN A 169 7.67 -1.22 -28.55
CA ASN A 169 7.28 -2.62 -28.79
C ASN A 169 8.05 -3.63 -27.89
N VAL A 170 8.45 -3.15 -26.72
CA VAL A 170 9.20 -3.91 -25.71
C VAL A 170 8.22 -4.48 -24.69
N ASP A 171 8.21 -5.80 -24.56
CA ASP A 171 7.47 -6.51 -23.53
C ASP A 171 8.40 -7.00 -22.40
N THR A 172 7.82 -7.57 -21.36
CA THR A 172 8.46 -8.32 -20.29
C THR A 172 9.20 -9.57 -20.76
N VAL A 173 8.84 -10.09 -21.94
CA VAL A 173 9.51 -11.23 -22.59
C VAL A 173 10.40 -10.69 -23.70
N PHE A 174 11.67 -11.11 -23.68
CA PHE A 174 12.63 -10.70 -24.69
C PHE A 174 12.27 -11.29 -26.07
N SER A 175 12.17 -10.43 -27.09
CA SER A 175 11.92 -10.83 -28.47
C SER A 175 13.18 -10.70 -29.32
N LEU A 176 13.80 -11.84 -29.65
CA LEU A 176 14.94 -11.90 -30.56
C LEU A 176 14.66 -11.30 -31.96
N PRO A 177 13.51 -11.54 -32.62
CA PRO A 177 13.26 -10.96 -33.95
C PRO A 177 13.17 -9.43 -33.90
N GLU A 178 12.60 -8.85 -32.85
CA GLU A 178 12.53 -7.40 -32.70
C GLU A 178 13.89 -6.77 -32.36
N CYS A 179 14.69 -7.47 -31.55
CA CYS A 179 16.07 -7.07 -31.26
C CYS A 179 16.94 -7.01 -32.52
N ARG A 180 16.66 -7.83 -33.53
CA ARG A 180 17.39 -7.79 -34.82
C ARG A 180 16.93 -6.64 -35.71
N LEU A 181 15.69 -6.19 -35.57
CA LEU A 181 15.10 -5.11 -36.37
C LEU A 181 15.43 -3.72 -35.81
N VAL A 182 15.49 -3.58 -34.48
CA VAL A 182 15.65 -2.29 -33.82
C VAL A 182 16.93 -2.30 -32.96
N PRO A 183 17.98 -1.54 -33.33
CA PRO A 183 19.26 -1.55 -32.60
C PRO A 183 19.17 -0.98 -31.18
N SER A 184 18.16 -0.16 -30.89
CA SER A 184 17.89 0.37 -29.54
C SER A 184 17.00 -0.54 -28.67
N TYR A 185 16.55 -1.69 -29.18
CA TYR A 185 15.63 -2.58 -28.45
C TYR A 185 16.24 -3.10 -27.14
N LEU A 186 17.48 -3.60 -27.21
CA LEU A 186 18.18 -4.20 -26.07
C LEU A 186 18.42 -3.21 -24.91
N PRO A 187 18.97 -2.00 -25.12
CA PRO A 187 19.12 -1.03 -24.03
C PRO A 187 17.76 -0.56 -23.48
N VAL A 188 16.72 -0.42 -24.31
CA VAL A 188 15.38 -0.05 -23.84
C VAL A 188 14.75 -1.18 -23.02
N PHE A 189 14.90 -2.43 -23.43
CA PHE A 189 14.44 -3.61 -22.69
C PHE A 189 15.03 -3.67 -21.28
N TYR A 190 16.35 -3.51 -21.15
CA TYR A 190 17.00 -3.44 -19.85
C TYR A 190 16.52 -2.25 -19.01
N LEU A 191 16.36 -1.07 -19.62
CA LEU A 191 15.85 0.11 -18.92
C LEU A 191 14.45 -0.15 -18.35
N VAL A 192 13.53 -0.69 -19.16
CA VAL A 192 12.16 -1.02 -18.74
C VAL A 192 12.18 -2.03 -17.58
N LEU A 193 12.97 -3.10 -17.67
CA LEU A 193 13.04 -4.11 -16.61
C LEU A 193 13.68 -3.60 -15.31
N ILE A 194 14.78 -2.84 -15.40
CA ILE A 194 15.46 -2.27 -14.23
C ILE A 194 14.53 -1.28 -13.52
N THR A 195 13.90 -0.37 -14.26
CA THR A 195 12.96 0.60 -13.69
C THR A 195 11.73 -0.08 -13.05
N THR A 196 11.16 -1.08 -13.71
CA THR A 196 10.07 -1.91 -13.16
C THR A 196 10.49 -2.62 -11.87
N THR A 197 11.71 -3.15 -11.82
CA THR A 197 12.24 -3.82 -10.62
C THR A 197 12.40 -2.84 -9.45
N ILE A 198 12.99 -1.66 -9.70
CA ILE A 198 13.16 -0.60 -8.70
C ILE A 198 11.80 -0.14 -8.16
N LEU A 199 10.82 0.08 -9.04
CA LEU A 199 9.48 0.51 -8.65
C LEU A 199 8.77 -0.52 -7.77
N ASN A 200 8.87 -1.82 -8.09
CA ASN A 200 8.32 -2.87 -7.23
C ASN A 200 9.07 -2.93 -5.88
N LEU A 201 10.38 -2.78 -5.85
CA LEU A 201 11.15 -2.84 -4.59
C LEU A 201 10.92 -1.64 -3.67
N ALA A 202 10.56 -0.48 -4.22
CA ALA A 202 10.34 0.76 -3.47
C ALA A 202 9.25 0.63 -2.38
N ALA A 203 8.14 -0.06 -2.65
CA ALA A 203 7.02 -0.17 -1.69
C ALA A 203 7.35 -1.06 -0.47
N PRO A 204 7.89 -2.27 -0.62
CA PRO A 204 8.40 -3.07 0.51
C PRO A 204 9.49 -2.35 1.31
N LEU A 205 10.45 -1.69 0.65
CA LEU A 205 11.51 -0.95 1.33
C LEU A 205 10.96 0.22 2.15
N TYR A 206 9.97 0.95 1.62
CA TYR A 206 9.29 2.01 2.35
C TYR A 206 8.65 1.48 3.64
N VAL A 207 7.99 0.32 3.59
CA VAL A 207 7.39 -0.32 4.77
C VAL A 207 8.45 -0.70 5.80
N LEU A 208 9.55 -1.32 5.36
CA LEU A 208 10.65 -1.70 6.25
C LEU A 208 11.25 -0.46 6.93
N TYR A 209 11.50 0.61 6.17
CA TYR A 209 11.98 1.87 6.69
C TYR A 209 11.00 2.50 7.70
N HIS A 210 9.72 2.55 7.37
CA HIS A 210 8.68 3.10 8.24
C HIS A 210 8.53 2.30 9.55
N ASN A 211 8.56 0.97 9.47
CA ASN A 211 8.49 0.11 10.65
C ASN A 211 9.74 0.24 11.52
N ARG A 212 10.93 0.32 10.92
CA ARG A 212 12.20 0.54 11.66
C ARG A 212 12.19 1.87 12.40
N LYS A 213 11.74 2.95 11.77
CA LYS A 213 11.62 4.27 12.42
C LYS A 213 10.62 4.22 13.59
N THR A 214 9.52 3.49 13.42
CA THR A 214 8.52 3.31 14.49
C THR A 214 9.09 2.50 15.66
N LEU A 215 9.92 1.48 15.40
CA LEU A 215 10.61 0.67 16.41
C LEU A 215 11.72 1.46 17.13
N GLN A 216 12.50 2.26 16.41
CA GLN A 216 13.53 3.12 17.01
C GLN A 216 12.93 4.24 17.88
N ASN A 217 11.82 4.83 17.45
CA ASN A 217 11.06 5.80 18.25
C ASN A 217 10.25 5.13 19.39
N ARG A 218 10.22 3.80 19.44
CA ARG A 218 9.63 3.01 20.52
C ARG A 218 10.61 2.71 21.65
N LYS A 219 11.84 3.27 21.65
CA LYS A 219 12.59 3.41 22.90
C LYS A 219 11.61 4.03 23.89
N ILE A 220 11.23 3.25 24.90
CA ILE A 220 10.15 3.54 25.84
C ILE A 220 10.62 4.71 26.69
N GLY A 221 10.49 5.92 26.16
CA GLY A 221 10.38 7.10 26.99
C GLY A 221 9.00 7.02 27.61
N VAL A 222 8.93 6.84 28.93
CA VAL A 222 7.70 7.01 29.70
C VAL A 222 7.11 8.36 29.27
N SER A 223 6.02 8.32 28.50
CA SER A 223 5.36 9.53 27.99
C SER A 223 5.12 10.48 29.16
N GLU A 224 5.42 11.75 28.98
CA GLU A 224 5.06 12.80 29.94
C GLU A 224 3.63 12.58 30.41
N ILE A 225 3.45 12.40 31.72
CA ILE A 225 2.13 12.22 32.31
C ILE A 225 1.47 13.59 32.21
N ARG A 226 0.55 13.72 31.27
CA ARG A 226 -0.19 14.97 31.03
C ARG A 226 -1.58 14.86 31.62
N ASN A 227 -2.07 15.94 32.24
CA ASN A 227 -3.45 16.01 32.68
C ASN A 227 -4.41 16.04 31.48
N VAL A 228 -5.72 16.00 31.76
CA VAL A 228 -6.78 16.06 30.74
C VAL A 228 -6.71 17.34 29.88
N LEU A 229 -6.02 18.37 30.36
CA LEU A 229 -5.77 19.64 29.66
C LEU A 229 -4.42 19.67 28.90
N GLY A 230 -3.68 18.57 28.88
CA GLY A 230 -2.40 18.45 28.17
C GLY A 230 -1.19 19.05 28.89
N VAL A 231 -1.34 19.49 30.15
CA VAL A 231 -0.26 20.03 30.99
C VAL A 231 0.51 18.88 31.64
N ASN A 232 1.84 18.90 31.51
CA ASN A 232 2.70 17.90 32.13
C ASN A 232 2.61 18.02 33.66
N ILE A 233 2.17 16.94 34.32
CA ILE A 233 1.92 16.90 35.77
C ILE A 233 3.23 16.65 36.52
N VAL A 234 4.19 15.98 35.88
CA VAL A 234 5.51 15.72 36.43
C VAL A 234 6.48 16.63 35.70
N GLY A 235 7.02 17.62 36.42
CA GLY A 235 7.94 18.61 35.87
C GLY A 235 9.13 17.97 35.12
N ASN A 236 9.82 18.78 34.30
CA ASN A 236 10.88 18.34 33.37
C ASN A 236 12.17 17.81 34.02
N GLY A 237 12.12 17.23 35.23
CA GLY A 237 13.30 16.71 35.89
C GLY A 237 12.98 15.50 36.75
N VAL A 238 13.78 14.45 36.55
CA VAL A 238 13.96 13.27 37.41
C VAL A 238 12.92 12.15 37.24
N ALA A 239 13.40 11.01 36.75
CA ALA A 239 12.61 9.79 36.55
C ALA A 239 12.09 9.17 37.87
N GLU A 240 12.69 9.52 39.01
CA GLU A 240 12.32 9.04 40.35
C GLU A 240 10.94 9.53 40.81
N ASP A 241 10.53 10.75 40.42
CA ASP A 241 9.21 11.29 40.76
C ASP A 241 8.05 10.53 40.08
N LYS A 242 8.30 9.94 38.90
CA LYS A 242 7.26 9.17 38.18
C LYS A 242 6.97 7.84 38.87
N GLU A 243 8.00 7.16 39.35
CA GLU A 243 7.88 5.88 40.06
C GLU A 243 7.12 6.08 41.38
N GLN A 244 7.46 7.14 42.12
CA GLN A 244 6.78 7.52 43.37
C GLN A 244 5.31 7.91 43.13
N TYR A 245 5.01 8.63 42.05
CA TYR A 245 3.65 9.00 41.69
C TYR A 245 2.77 7.77 41.43
N PHE A 246 3.27 6.77 40.69
CA PHE A 246 2.53 5.53 40.44
C PHE A 246 2.40 4.65 41.70
N GLN A 247 3.40 4.67 42.60
CA GLN A 247 3.28 4.01 43.91
C GLN A 247 2.24 4.67 44.82
N GLN A 248 2.15 6.00 44.83
CA GLN A 248 1.10 6.72 45.57
C GLN A 248 -0.30 6.35 45.09
N TYR A 249 -0.52 6.29 43.77
CA TYR A 249 -1.79 5.84 43.21
C TYR A 249 -2.09 4.39 43.56
N ARG A 250 -1.09 3.51 43.53
CA ARG A 250 -1.27 2.11 43.91
C ARG A 250 -1.72 1.95 45.36
N ASN A 251 -1.22 2.79 46.25
CA ASN A 251 -1.57 2.78 47.67
C ASN A 251 -2.91 3.47 47.98
N GLN A 252 -3.39 4.37 47.11
CA GLN A 252 -4.71 5.01 47.26
C GLN A 252 -5.86 4.15 46.71
N TRP A 253 -5.56 3.19 45.84
CA TRP A 253 -6.55 2.33 45.17
C TRP A 253 -6.47 0.86 45.62
N ALA A 254 -5.63 0.55 46.60
CA ALA A 254 -5.60 -0.72 47.34
C ALA A 254 -6.42 -0.57 48.63
#